data_AF-A0A970ZMR6-F1
#
_entry.id   AF-A0A970ZMR6-F1
#
_cell.length_a   1.000
_cell.length_b   1.000
_cell.length_c   1.000
_cell.angle_alpha   90.00
_cell.angle_beta   90.00
_cell.angle_gamma   90.00
#
_symmetry.space_group_name_H-M   'P 1'
#
loop_
_entity.id
_entity.type
_entity.pdbx_description
1 polymer ?
#
loop_
_entity_poly.entity_id
_entity_poly.type
_entity_poly.pdbx_seq_one_letter_code
_entity_poly.pdbx_strand_id
1 'polypeptide(L)'
;MAVREHVATTWRALKRWFIAQLQDALCVGVLWFVGLLMIGVPFAPLWAVLGALLQFVPHIGTVLSLIGPAFAAVFSAGWTQMVYVLILYSFIVVLDGIVFQPLLMKRNAKVPLWASILVPLGAGLFFNVWGVLLAPP
;
A
#
# COMPACT_ATOMS: atom_id res chain seq x y z
N MET A 1 0.47 -40.13 10.19
CA MET A 1 0.90 -39.61 8.87
C MET A 1 0.29 -38.24 8.54
N ALA A 2 -0.92 -37.91 9.01
CA ALA A 2 -1.59 -36.63 8.74
C ALA A 2 -0.82 -35.35 9.15
N VAL A 3 -0.12 -35.34 10.30
CA VAL A 3 0.60 -34.14 10.81
C VAL A 3 1.73 -33.70 9.87
N ARG A 4 2.46 -34.65 9.27
CA ARG A 4 3.56 -34.33 8.34
C ARG A 4 3.07 -33.72 7.03
N GLU A 5 1.88 -34.12 6.55
CA GLU A 5 1.27 -33.51 5.37
C GLU A 5 0.80 -32.08 5.62
N HIS A 6 0.21 -31.81 6.80
CA HIS A 6 -0.24 -30.45 7.19
C HIS A 6 0.92 -29.47 7.38
N VAL A 7 2.06 -29.94 7.89
CA VAL A 7 3.28 -29.12 8.00
C VAL A 7 3.86 -28.82 6.61
N ALA A 8 3.89 -29.80 5.70
CA ALA A 8 4.41 -29.61 4.35
C ALA A 8 3.53 -28.71 3.47
N THR A 9 2.21 -28.68 3.68
CA THR A 9 1.30 -27.74 3.00
C THR A 9 1.45 -26.33 3.53
N THR A 10 1.54 -26.16 4.85
CA THR A 10 1.76 -24.86 5.51
C THR A 10 3.09 -24.22 5.09
N TRP A 11 4.18 -25.01 5.03
CA TRP A 11 5.49 -24.52 4.60
C TRP A 11 5.48 -23.98 3.15
N ARG A 12 4.83 -24.70 2.23
CA ARG A 12 4.72 -24.26 0.83
C ARG A 12 3.83 -23.03 0.69
N ALA A 13 2.77 -22.93 1.48
CA ALA A 13 1.91 -21.74 1.50
C ALA A 13 2.67 -20.52 2.02
N LEU A 14 3.40 -20.67 3.12
CA LEU A 14 4.21 -19.60 3.71
C LEU A 14 5.30 -19.12 2.76
N LYS A 15 6.01 -20.05 2.10
CA LYS A 15 7.05 -19.70 1.12
C LYS A 15 6.48 -18.93 -0.08
N ARG A 16 5.30 -19.32 -0.58
CA ARG A 16 4.63 -18.62 -1.69
C ARG A 16 4.14 -17.24 -1.27
N TRP A 17 3.56 -17.12 -0.08
CA TRP A 17 3.14 -15.84 0.49
C TRP A 17 4.34 -14.91 0.69
N PHE A 18 5.46 -15.40 1.21
CA PHE A 18 6.66 -14.60 1.42
C PHE A 18 7.24 -14.07 0.10
N ILE A 19 7.29 -14.90 -0.96
CA ILE A 19 7.75 -14.47 -2.28
C ILE A 19 6.81 -13.40 -2.87
N ALA A 20 5.50 -13.59 -2.71
CA ALA A 20 4.51 -12.59 -3.13
C ALA A 20 4.72 -11.28 -2.37
N GLN A 21 4.80 -11.33 -1.04
CA GLN A 21 5.01 -10.14 -0.20
C GLN A 21 6.28 -9.39 -0.56
N LEU A 22 7.37 -10.11 -0.87
CA LEU A 22 8.62 -9.49 -1.30
C LEU A 22 8.47 -8.80 -2.66
N GLN A 23 7.76 -9.41 -3.62
CA GLN A 23 7.48 -8.79 -4.91
C GLN A 23 6.64 -7.52 -4.77
N ASP A 24 5.65 -7.54 -3.86
CA ASP A 24 4.83 -6.37 -3.54
C ASP A 24 5.65 -5.20 -3.01
N ALA A 25 6.43 -5.48 -1.96
CA ALA A 25 7.30 -4.52 -1.30
C ALA A 25 8.27 -3.86 -2.29
N LEU A 26 8.82 -4.65 -3.21
CA LEU A 26 9.69 -4.12 -4.26
C LEU A 26 8.94 -3.22 -5.25
N CYS A 27 7.77 -3.64 -5.73
CA CYS A 27 6.96 -2.84 -6.65
C CYS A 27 6.55 -1.50 -6.03
N VAL A 28 6.03 -1.52 -4.81
CA VAL A 28 5.62 -0.31 -4.08
C VAL A 28 6.84 0.57 -3.74
N GLY A 29 7.96 -0.03 -3.34
CA GLY A 29 9.21 0.69 -3.12
C GLY A 29 9.71 1.43 -4.37
N VAL A 30 9.64 0.80 -5.54
CA VAL A 30 10.01 1.43 -6.82
C VAL A 30 9.06 2.58 -7.16
N LEU A 31 7.75 2.42 -6.96
CA LEU A 31 6.78 3.49 -7.18
C LEU A 31 7.04 4.69 -6.27
N TRP A 32 7.32 4.44 -4.99
CA TRP A 32 7.72 5.48 -4.05
C TRP A 32 9.00 6.18 -4.49
N PHE A 33 10.02 5.43 -4.90
CA PHE A 33 11.29 5.98 -5.35
C PHE A 33 11.11 6.91 -6.56
N VAL A 34 10.45 6.42 -7.60
CA VAL A 34 10.22 7.17 -8.84
C VAL A 34 9.35 8.40 -8.56
N GLY A 35 8.28 8.26 -7.79
CA GLY A 35 7.38 9.36 -7.47
C GLY A 35 8.04 10.44 -6.62
N LEU A 36 8.79 10.08 -5.58
CA LEU A 36 9.49 11.06 -4.73
C LEU A 36 10.62 11.76 -5.47
N LEU A 37 11.31 11.06 -6.38
CA LEU A 37 12.29 11.68 -7.27
C LEU A 37 11.65 12.71 -8.21
N MET A 38 10.49 12.40 -8.80
CA MET A 38 9.76 13.35 -9.66
C MET A 38 9.30 14.59 -8.88
N ILE A 39 8.91 14.45 -7.62
CA ILE A 39 8.48 15.55 -6.75
C ILE A 39 9.68 16.37 -6.24
N GLY A 40 10.89 15.81 -6.28
CA GLY A 40 12.11 16.45 -5.77
C GLY A 40 12.15 16.48 -4.24
N VAL A 41 11.59 15.47 -3.58
CA VAL A 41 11.63 15.37 -2.10
C VAL A 41 13.04 14.94 -1.68
N PRO A 42 13.65 15.62 -0.68
CA PRO A 42 14.95 15.21 -0.16
C PRO A 42 14.87 13.81 0.46
N PHE A 43 15.97 13.05 0.35
CA PHE A 43 16.05 11.68 0.86
C PHE A 43 15.03 10.70 0.22
N ALA A 44 14.59 10.93 -1.02
CA ALA A 44 13.73 10.00 -1.77
C ALA A 44 14.17 8.52 -1.71
N PRO A 45 15.47 8.16 -1.84
CA PRO A 45 15.90 6.76 -1.73
C PRO A 45 15.67 6.17 -0.32
N LEU A 46 15.92 6.95 0.73
CA LEU A 46 15.71 6.53 2.13
C LEU A 46 14.24 6.19 2.37
N TRP A 47 13.36 7.10 1.94
CA TRP A 47 11.92 6.94 2.11
C TRP A 47 11.35 5.79 1.30
N ALA A 48 11.84 5.57 0.08
CA ALA A 48 11.43 4.44 -0.74
C ALA A 48 11.81 3.10 -0.11
N VAL A 49 13.02 2.99 0.44
CA VAL A 49 13.47 1.78 1.16
C VAL A 49 12.64 1.57 2.43
N LEU A 50 12.41 2.63 3.20
CA LEU A 50 11.54 2.56 4.38
C LEU A 50 10.11 2.14 4.02
N GLY A 51 9.54 2.71 2.96
CA GLY A 51 8.22 2.34 2.46
C GLY A 51 8.15 0.86 2.04
N ALA A 52 9.15 0.37 1.32
CA ALA A 52 9.25 -1.04 0.94
C ALA A 52 9.36 -1.98 2.15
N LEU A 53 10.17 -1.62 3.16
CA LEU A 53 10.31 -2.40 4.38
C LEU A 53 9.02 -2.40 5.21
N LEU A 54 8.38 -1.24 5.30
CA LEU A 54 7.14 -1.04 6.02
C LEU A 54 5.96 -1.79 5.37
N GLN A 55 5.99 -1.97 4.04
CA GLN A 55 4.98 -2.74 3.27
C GLN A 55 4.86 -4.20 3.76
N PHE A 56 5.88 -4.77 4.44
CA PHE A 56 5.76 -6.09 5.08
C PHE A 56 4.71 -6.14 6.19
N VAL A 57 4.35 -4.99 6.78
CA VAL A 57 3.30 -4.86 7.79
C VAL A 57 2.06 -4.23 7.12
N PRO A 58 1.03 -5.04 6.79
CA PRO A 58 -0.17 -4.55 6.12
C PRO A 58 -0.84 -3.42 6.92
N HIS A 59 -1.37 -2.42 6.22
CA HIS A 59 -2.05 -1.22 6.74
C HIS A 59 -1.18 -0.22 7.53
N ILE A 60 -0.26 -0.70 8.37
CA ILE A 60 0.65 0.16 9.14
C ILE A 60 1.72 0.74 8.21
N GLY A 61 2.18 -0.06 7.26
CA GLY A 61 3.31 0.30 6.42
C GLY A 61 3.03 1.49 5.51
N THR A 62 1.87 1.48 4.86
CA THR A 62 1.43 2.54 3.96
C THR A 62 1.27 3.87 4.70
N VAL A 63 0.60 3.87 5.86
CA VAL A 63 0.39 5.10 6.65
C VAL A 63 1.70 5.67 7.19
N LEU A 64 2.58 4.84 7.75
CA LEU A 64 3.88 5.31 8.26
C LEU A 64 4.81 5.77 7.13
N SER A 65 4.73 5.14 5.96
CA SER A 65 5.52 5.53 4.79
C SER A 65 5.12 6.88 4.21
N LEU A 66 3.91 7.39 4.51
CA LEU A 66 3.47 8.72 4.10
C LEU A 66 3.98 9.83 5.03
N ILE A 67 3.97 9.57 6.34
CA ILE A 67 4.27 10.59 7.36
C ILE A 67 5.68 11.16 7.14
N GLY A 68 6.68 10.29 6.97
CA GLY A 68 8.06 10.71 6.78
C GLY A 68 8.31 11.63 5.59
N PRO A 69 7.97 11.21 4.35
CA PRO A 69 8.10 12.03 3.15
C PRO A 69 7.25 13.30 3.19
N ALA A 70 6.05 13.25 3.77
CA ALA A 70 5.19 14.42 3.91
C ALA A 70 5.84 15.48 4.80
N PHE A 71 6.39 15.10 5.95
CA PHE A 71 7.16 16.01 6.79
C PHE A 71 8.41 16.53 6.06
N ALA A 72 9.19 15.65 5.43
CA ALA A 72 10.38 16.04 4.67
C ALA A 72 10.06 17.05 3.54
N ALA A 73 8.93 16.88 2.86
CA ALA A 73 8.44 17.78 1.82
C ALA A 73 8.05 19.16 2.36
N VAL A 74 7.36 19.23 3.50
CA VAL A 74 6.97 20.51 4.14
C VAL A 74 8.20 21.33 4.51
N PHE A 75 9.23 20.68 5.08
CA PHE A 75 10.46 21.37 5.47
C PHE A 75 11.32 21.81 4.28
N SER A 76 11.21 21.14 3.12
CA SER A 76 12.05 21.40 1.96
C SER A 76 11.51 22.51 1.04
N ALA A 77 10.24 22.46 0.66
CA ALA A 77 9.67 23.43 -0.28
C ALA A 77 8.23 23.85 0.06
N GLY A 78 7.78 23.61 1.29
CA GLY A 78 6.48 24.07 1.78
C GLY A 78 5.29 23.18 1.41
N TRP A 79 4.09 23.72 1.65
CA TRP A 79 2.82 22.98 1.56
C TRP A 79 2.53 22.38 0.18
N THR A 80 3.05 22.96 -0.90
CA THR A 80 2.79 22.50 -2.27
C THR A 80 3.40 21.13 -2.54
N GLN A 81 4.64 20.87 -2.09
CA GLN A 81 5.26 19.54 -2.23
C GLN A 81 4.52 18.49 -1.38
N MET A 82 4.00 18.86 -0.21
CA MET A 82 3.21 17.96 0.63
C MET A 82 1.95 17.46 -0.10
N VAL A 83 1.27 18.34 -0.84
CA VAL A 83 0.10 17.98 -1.65
C VAL A 83 0.48 16.98 -2.75
N TYR A 84 1.61 17.19 -3.44
CA TYR A 84 2.09 16.23 -4.44
C TYR A 84 2.45 14.86 -3.83
N VAL A 85 3.05 14.84 -2.64
CA VAL A 85 3.34 13.59 -1.91
C VAL A 85 2.06 12.87 -1.52
N LEU A 86 1.03 13.60 -1.08
CA LEU A 86 -0.29 13.02 -0.78
C LEU A 86 -0.94 12.42 -2.01
N ILE A 87 -0.89 13.12 -3.16
CA ILE A 87 -1.42 12.61 -4.44
C ILE A 87 -0.68 11.34 -4.85
N LEU A 88 0.66 11.35 -4.77
CA LEU A 88 1.48 10.17 -5.06
C LEU A 88 1.12 9.00 -4.14
N TYR A 89 0.97 9.25 -2.85
CA TYR A 89 0.57 8.24 -1.88
C TYR A 89 -0.80 7.65 -2.21
N SER A 90 -1.80 8.49 -2.49
CA SER A 90 -3.13 8.03 -2.89
C SER A 90 -3.06 7.18 -4.16
N PHE A 91 -2.24 7.58 -5.14
CA PHE A 91 -2.01 6.79 -6.34
C PHE A 91 -1.41 5.41 -6.04
N ILE A 92 -0.38 5.36 -5.18
CA ILE A 92 0.27 4.11 -4.77
C ILE A 92 -0.72 3.20 -4.03
N VAL A 93 -1.51 3.72 -3.09
CA VAL A 93 -2.52 2.95 -2.33
C VAL A 93 -3.60 2.38 -3.27
N VAL A 94 -4.08 3.17 -4.22
CA VAL A 94 -5.07 2.72 -5.20
C VAL A 94 -4.48 1.64 -6.11
N LEU A 95 -3.25 1.84 -6.59
CA LEU A 95 -2.58 0.88 -7.45
C LEU A 95 -2.28 -0.43 -6.70
N ASP A 96 -1.86 -0.33 -5.44
CA ASP A 96 -1.66 -1.47 -4.55
C ASP A 96 -2.95 -2.27 -4.32
N GLY A 97 -4.05 -1.59 -3.97
CA GLY A 97 -5.34 -2.23 -3.75
C GLY A 97 -5.97 -2.86 -5.01
N ILE A 98 -5.80 -2.24 -6.18
CA ILE A 98 -6.43 -2.70 -7.42
C ILE A 98 -5.56 -3.71 -8.18
N VAL A 99 -4.24 -3.57 -8.14
CA VAL A 99 -3.32 -4.34 -8.98
C VAL A 99 -2.56 -5.36 -8.13
N PHE A 100 -1.85 -4.91 -7.11
CA PHE A 100 -0.96 -5.79 -6.36
C PHE A 100 -1.71 -6.77 -5.45
N GLN A 101 -2.69 -6.31 -4.68
CA GLN A 101 -3.51 -7.18 -3.83
C GLN A 101 -4.09 -8.39 -4.59
N PRO A 102 -4.77 -8.26 -5.75
CA PRO A 102 -5.28 -9.43 -6.47
C PRO A 102 -4.19 -10.27 -7.14
N LEU A 103 -3.08 -9.66 -7.58
CA LEU A 103 -1.94 -10.40 -8.15
C LEU A 103 -1.24 -11.30 -7.13
N LEU A 104 -1.14 -10.82 -5.89
CA LEU A 104 -0.42 -11.47 -4.78
C LEU A 104 -1.30 -12.43 -4.00
N MET A 105 -2.55 -12.05 -3.77
CA MET A 105 -3.57 -12.86 -3.09
C MET A 105 -4.16 -13.92 -4.03
N LYS A 106 -3.30 -14.60 -4.81
CA LYS A 106 -3.63 -15.66 -5.78
C LYS A 106 -4.29 -16.88 -5.11
N ARG A 107 -5.49 -16.76 -4.52
CA ARG A 107 -6.44 -17.84 -4.31
C ARG A 107 -7.83 -17.38 -3.85
N ASN A 108 -8.82 -17.75 -4.66
CA ASN A 108 -10.16 -18.18 -4.25
C ASN A 108 -11.13 -17.16 -3.66
N ALA A 109 -11.33 -16.03 -4.32
CA ALA A 109 -12.65 -15.39 -4.29
C ALA A 109 -13.14 -15.35 -5.73
N LYS A 110 -14.28 -15.99 -6.03
CA LYS A 110 -15.05 -15.78 -7.27
C LYS A 110 -15.64 -14.37 -7.28
N VAL A 111 -14.86 -13.37 -6.89
CA VAL A 111 -15.26 -11.98 -6.76
C VAL A 111 -14.67 -11.31 -8.00
N PRO A 112 -15.53 -10.88 -8.94
CA PRO A 112 -15.06 -10.27 -10.18
C PRO A 112 -14.12 -9.10 -9.90
N LEU A 113 -13.10 -8.91 -10.74
CA LEU A 113 -12.13 -7.81 -10.63
C LEU A 113 -12.81 -6.43 -10.48
N TRP A 114 -13.97 -6.27 -11.13
CA TRP A 114 -14.78 -5.06 -11.02
C TRP A 114 -15.35 -4.84 -9.62
N ALA A 115 -15.71 -5.89 -8.87
CA ALA A 115 -16.27 -5.77 -7.53
C ALA A 115 -15.19 -5.35 -6.51
N SER A 116 -13.95 -5.81 -6.67
CA SER A 116 -12.82 -5.37 -5.83
C SER A 116 -12.48 -3.88 -6.01
N ILE A 117 -12.83 -3.28 -7.16
CA ILE A 117 -12.64 -1.85 -7.44
C ILE A 117 -13.90 -1.06 -7.01
N LEU A 118 -15.08 -1.53 -7.40
CA LEU A 118 -16.36 -0.83 -7.16
C LEU A 118 -16.79 -0.86 -5.69
N VAL A 119 -16.47 -1.89 -4.93
CA VAL A 119 -16.87 -1.97 -3.51
C VAL A 119 -16.10 -0.95 -2.67
N PRO A 120 -14.76 -0.81 -2.74
CA PRO A 120 -14.04 0.26 -2.05
C PRO A 120 -14.38 1.66 -2.60
N LEU A 121 -14.60 1.84 -3.90
CA LEU A 121 -15.03 3.14 -4.44
C LEU A 121 -16.44 3.53 -3.96
N GLY A 122 -17.40 2.60 -4.00
CA GLY A 122 -18.76 2.82 -3.51
C GLY A 122 -18.80 3.02 -2.00
N ALA A 123 -18.10 2.16 -1.25
CA ALA A 123 -17.98 2.31 0.20
C ALA A 123 -17.21 3.58 0.57
N GLY A 124 -16.18 3.97 -0.18
CA GLY A 124 -15.47 5.23 0.00
C GLY A 124 -16.37 6.43 -0.23
N LEU A 125 -17.16 6.46 -1.30
CA LEU A 125 -18.12 7.55 -1.56
C LEU A 125 -19.21 7.63 -0.48
N PHE A 126 -19.73 6.49 -0.01
CA PHE A 126 -20.74 6.44 1.05
C PHE A 126 -20.14 6.79 2.42
N PHE A 127 -19.05 6.15 2.86
CA PHE A 127 -18.49 6.36 4.20
C PHE A 127 -17.63 7.61 4.35
N ASN A 128 -17.10 8.20 3.27
CA ASN A 128 -16.31 9.45 3.38
C ASN A 128 -17.21 10.66 3.67
N VAL A 129 -18.36 10.76 2.99
CA VAL A 129 -19.33 11.84 3.23
C VAL A 129 -20.03 11.64 4.58
N TRP A 130 -20.48 10.42 4.89
CA TRP A 130 -21.17 10.14 6.16
C TRP A 130 -20.23 10.05 7.37
N GLY A 131 -18.96 9.66 7.18
CA GLY A 131 -17.97 9.58 8.25
C GLY A 131 -17.52 10.94 8.79
N VAL A 132 -17.52 11.98 7.95
CA VAL A 132 -17.26 13.37 8.38
C VAL A 132 -18.50 13.98 9.06
N LEU A 133 -19.71 13.56 8.66
CA LEU A 133 -20.98 14.01 9.24
C LEU A 133 -21.36 13.30 10.55
N LEU A 134 -20.91 12.06 10.76
CA LEU A 134 -21.14 11.26 11.97
C LEU A 134 -19.97 11.31 12.97
N ALA A 135 -18.86 11.99 12.64
CA ALA A 135 -17.84 12.33 13.60
C ALA A 135 -18.48 13.27 14.65
N PRO A 136 -18.68 12.82 15.90
CA PRO A 136 -19.11 13.73 16.96
C PRO A 136 -17.96 14.72 17.26
N PRO A 137 -18.23 15.90 17.83
CA PRO A 137 -17.17 16.71 18.43
C PRO A 137 -16.46 15.96 19.57
#